data_AF-A0A1Z9LV84-F1
#
_entry.id   AF-A0A1Z9LV84-F1
#
_cell.length_a   1.000
_cell.length_b   1.000
_cell.length_c   1.000
_cell.angle_alpha   90.00
_cell.angle_beta   90.00
_cell.angle_gamma   90.00
#
_symmetry.space_group_name_H-M   'P 1'
#
loop_
_entity.id
_entity.type
_entity.pdbx_description
1 polymer ?
#
loop_
_entity_poly.entity_id
_entity_poly.type
_entity_poly.pdbx_seq_one_letter_code
_entity_poly.pdbx_strand_id
1 'polypeptide(L)'
;MLWSSAFITSKIIVDNAPPFLSLSIRFGIVASLFFLFFIFFSKDKYISFKAFKNASISGLLFHGLYLGGVFFALSKGISATLIALIVSLQPILTSFLAKIYLNETLTKFQWLGIILGFSGALIIIISDLIDGLT
;
A
#
# COMPACT_ATOMS: atom_id res chain seq x y z
N MET A 1 -2.38 -5.12 12.35
CA MET A 1 -3.38 -4.28 13.04
C MET A 1 -3.50 -2.92 12.38
N LEU A 2 -2.52 -2.00 12.52
CA LEU A 2 -2.62 -0.62 12.00
C LEU A 2 -2.80 -0.48 10.48
N TRP A 3 -2.22 -1.40 9.69
CA TRP A 3 -2.34 -1.38 8.23
C TRP A 3 -3.70 -1.87 7.73
N SER A 4 -4.16 -3.01 8.25
CA SER A 4 -5.43 -3.63 7.84
C SER A 4 -6.64 -2.78 8.21
N SER A 5 -6.63 -2.13 9.38
CA SER A 5 -7.71 -1.22 9.81
C SER A 5 -7.87 0.01 8.92
N ALA A 6 -6.80 0.40 8.21
CA ALA A 6 -6.85 1.52 7.29
C ALA A 6 -7.81 1.26 6.13
N PHE A 7 -7.94 0.01 5.63
CA PHE A 7 -8.86 -0.31 4.52
C PHE A 7 -10.33 -0.12 4.91
N ILE A 8 -10.72 -0.56 6.11
CA ILE A 8 -12.06 -0.37 6.66
C ILE A 8 -12.38 1.13 6.76
N THR A 9 -11.45 1.89 7.35
CA THR A 9 -11.59 3.34 7.51
C THR A 9 -11.62 4.05 6.16
N SER A 10 -10.84 3.58 5.19
CA SER A 10 -10.77 4.15 3.83
C SER A 10 -12.10 4.04 3.11
N LYS A 11 -12.83 2.93 3.29
CA LYS A 11 -14.17 2.76 2.71
C LYS A 11 -15.14 3.83 3.23
N ILE A 12 -15.19 4.02 4.55
CA ILE A 12 -16.02 5.06 5.19
C ILE A 12 -15.63 6.45 4.68
N ILE A 13 -14.33 6.72 4.56
CA ILE A 13 -13.80 8.01 4.11
C ILE A 13 -14.23 8.32 2.67
N VAL A 14 -14.10 7.38 1.73
CA VAL A 14 -14.41 7.65 0.31
C VAL A 14 -15.91 7.84 0.07
N ASP A 15 -16.76 7.34 0.97
CA ASP A 15 -18.21 7.56 0.92
C ASP A 15 -18.59 8.98 1.38
N ASN A 16 -17.71 9.66 2.13
CA ASN A 16 -17.99 10.98 2.71
C ASN A 16 -17.07 12.10 2.18
N ALA A 17 -15.97 11.78 1.51
CA ALA A 17 -14.99 12.75 1.04
C ALA A 17 -14.33 12.30 -0.27
N PRO A 18 -13.87 13.25 -1.12
CA PRO A 18 -13.13 12.91 -2.33
C PRO A 18 -11.85 12.11 -2.00
N PRO A 19 -11.58 10.99 -2.70
CA PRO A 19 -10.50 10.06 -2.35
C PRO A 19 -9.12 10.72 -2.33
N PHE A 20 -8.82 11.52 -3.37
CA PHE A 20 -7.53 12.19 -3.49
C PHE A 20 -7.36 13.33 -2.47
N LEU A 21 -8.43 14.04 -2.13
CA LEU A 21 -8.37 15.08 -1.10
C LEU A 21 -8.08 14.48 0.27
N SER A 22 -8.77 13.38 0.63
CA SER A 22 -8.52 12.69 1.90
C SER A 22 -7.07 12.21 2.02
N LEU A 23 -6.54 11.58 0.96
CA LEU A 23 -5.14 11.15 0.93
C LEU A 23 -4.18 12.33 1.00
N SER A 24 -4.47 13.44 0.32
CA SER A 24 -3.62 14.63 0.30
C SER A 24 -3.53 15.26 1.69
N ILE A 25 -4.65 15.35 2.41
CA ILE A 25 -4.68 15.84 3.80
C ILE A 25 -3.90 14.88 4.70
N ARG A 26 -4.19 13.57 4.63
CA ARG A 26 -3.54 12.56 5.47
C ARG A 26 -2.01 12.58 5.28
N PHE A 27 -1.54 12.53 4.04
CA PHE A 27 -0.09 12.54 3.77
C PHE A 27 0.54 13.92 3.94
N GLY A 28 -0.21 15.01 3.74
CA GLY A 28 0.23 16.36 4.05
C GLY A 28 0.55 16.50 5.54
N ILE A 29 -0.36 16.07 6.42
CA ILE A 29 -0.14 16.09 7.88
C ILE A 29 1.09 15.25 8.25
N VAL A 30 1.18 14.01 7.75
CA VAL A 30 2.31 13.13 8.04
C VAL A 30 3.64 13.73 7.55
N ALA A 31 3.67 14.27 6.32
CA ALA A 31 4.85 14.92 5.77
C ALA A 31 5.27 16.14 6.58
N SER A 32 4.33 17.00 6.99
CA SER A 32 4.62 18.16 7.83
C SER A 32 5.17 17.76 9.20
N LEU A 33 4.62 16.73 9.84
CA LEU A 33 5.10 16.22 11.13
C LEU A 33 6.52 15.66 11.02
N PHE A 34 6.79 14.83 10.00
CA PHE A 34 8.15 14.31 9.78
C PHE A 34 9.13 15.39 9.36
N PHE A 35 8.69 16.41 8.64
CA PHE A 35 9.52 17.56 8.28
C PHE A 35 9.89 18.39 9.51
N LEU A 36 8.94 18.65 10.41
CA LEU A 36 9.20 19.29 11.69
C LEU A 36 10.17 18.45 12.53
N PHE A 37 9.93 17.14 12.64
CA PHE A 37 10.82 16.22 13.33
C PHE A 37 12.26 16.29 12.77
N PHE A 38 12.40 16.28 11.44
CA PHE A 38 13.70 16.43 10.79
C PHE A 38 14.38 17.76 11.15
N ILE A 39 13.67 18.88 11.16
CA ILE A 39 14.24 20.20 11.51
C ILE A 39 14.80 20.23 12.93
N PHE A 40 14.07 19.65 13.89
CA PHE A 40 14.40 19.73 15.32
C PHE A 40 15.38 18.65 15.79
N PHE A 41 15.33 17.45 15.22
CA PHE A 41 16.06 16.30 15.74
C PHE A 41 17.23 15.83 14.85
N SER A 42 17.25 16.18 13.56
CA SER A 42 18.40 15.80 12.70
C SER A 42 19.61 16.68 12.97
N LYS A 43 20.73 16.03 13.28
CA LYS A 43 22.05 16.65 13.41
C LYS A 43 22.63 17.05 12.05
N ASP A 44 22.37 16.24 11.02
CA ASP A 44 22.78 16.52 9.65
C ASP A 44 21.54 16.86 8.80
N LYS A 45 21.56 18.06 8.23
CA LYS A 45 20.47 18.59 7.40
C LYS A 45 20.78 18.51 5.90
N TYR A 46 21.93 17.96 5.54
CA TYR A 46 22.31 17.79 4.16
C TYR A 46 21.50 16.67 3.51
N ILE A 47 20.77 17.01 2.45
CA ILE A 47 20.03 16.04 1.63
C ILE A 47 20.60 16.11 0.22
N SER A 48 21.23 15.01 -0.23
CA SER A 48 21.70 14.92 -1.61
C SER A 48 20.52 14.92 -2.59
N PHE A 49 20.70 15.54 -3.76
CA PHE A 49 19.66 15.54 -4.80
C PHE A 49 19.27 14.12 -5.22
N LYS A 50 20.22 13.17 -5.23
CA LYS A 50 19.97 11.76 -5.54
C LYS A 50 19.05 11.11 -4.50
N ALA A 51 19.30 11.33 -3.20
CA ALA A 51 18.46 10.82 -2.13
C ALA A 51 17.05 11.42 -2.20
N PHE A 52 16.96 12.74 -2.39
CA PHE A 52 15.68 13.43 -2.55
C PHE A 52 14.87 12.90 -3.75
N LYS A 53 15.52 12.72 -4.91
CA LYS A 53 14.88 12.18 -6.11
C LYS A 53 14.37 10.75 -5.88
N ASN A 54 15.20 9.87 -5.32
CA ASN A 54 14.81 8.49 -5.05
C ASN A 54 13.63 8.40 -4.07
N ALA A 55 13.67 9.19 -2.99
CA ALA A 55 12.58 9.26 -2.03
C ALA A 55 11.29 9.82 -2.65
N SER A 56 11.39 10.86 -3.49
CA SER A 56 10.25 11.45 -4.18
C SER A 56 9.60 10.47 -5.15
N ILE A 57 10.39 9.74 -5.93
CA ILE A 57 9.88 8.71 -6.86
C ILE A 57 9.19 7.59 -6.08
N SER A 58 9.83 7.08 -5.02
CA SER A 58 9.24 6.04 -4.17
C SER A 58 7.93 6.50 -3.52
N GLY A 59 7.91 7.71 -2.96
CA GLY A 59 6.72 8.31 -2.36
C GLY A 59 5.59 8.51 -3.36
N LEU A 60 5.88 8.99 -4.56
CA LEU A 60 4.89 9.17 -5.62
C LEU A 60 4.29 7.82 -6.05
N LEU A 61 5.11 6.79 -6.24
CA LEU A 61 4.64 5.46 -6.62
C LEU A 61 3.80 4.81 -5.51
N PHE A 62 4.24 4.90 -4.26
CA PHE A 62 3.59 4.21 -3.15
C PHE A 62 2.36 4.96 -2.62
N HIS A 63 2.49 6.26 -2.35
CA HIS A 63 1.41 7.06 -1.76
C HIS A 63 0.51 7.70 -2.80
N GLY A 64 1.07 8.11 -3.94
CA GLY A 64 0.31 8.70 -5.04
C GLY A 64 -0.38 7.63 -5.88
N LEU A 65 0.39 6.84 -6.62
CA LEU A 65 -0.15 5.91 -7.60
C LEU A 65 -0.84 4.70 -6.94
N TYR A 66 -0.16 4.01 -6.03
CA TYR A 66 -0.70 2.79 -5.41
C TYR A 66 -1.88 3.10 -4.49
N LEU A 67 -1.69 3.90 -3.43
CA LEU A 67 -2.79 4.20 -2.50
C LEU A 67 -3.86 5.10 -3.12
N GLY A 68 -3.49 6.04 -4.01
CA GLY A 68 -4.46 6.81 -4.79
C GLY A 68 -5.30 5.93 -5.70
N GLY A 69 -4.69 4.95 -6.37
CA GLY A 69 -5.41 3.96 -7.18
C GLY A 69 -6.37 3.12 -6.35
N VAL A 70 -5.96 2.68 -5.15
CA VAL A 70 -6.81 1.94 -4.20
C VAL A 70 -8.02 2.76 -3.77
N PHE A 71 -7.83 4.01 -3.34
CA PHE A 71 -8.93 4.87 -2.90
C PHE A 71 -9.84 5.25 -4.08
N PHE A 72 -9.27 5.46 -5.26
CA PHE A 72 -10.04 5.70 -6.47
C PHE A 72 -10.91 4.49 -6.83
N ALA A 73 -10.35 3.29 -6.83
CA ALA A 73 -11.10 2.05 -7.04
C ALA A 73 -12.25 1.88 -6.03
N LEU A 74 -12.00 2.11 -4.74
CA LEU A 74 -13.04 2.10 -3.70
C LEU A 74 -14.14 3.12 -4.00
N SER A 75 -13.77 4.35 -4.41
CA SER A 75 -14.74 5.40 -4.76
C SER A 75 -15.57 5.07 -6.00
N LYS A 76 -15.07 4.18 -6.87
CA LYS A 76 -15.80 3.67 -8.05
C LYS A 76 -16.67 2.44 -7.73
N GLY A 77 -16.77 2.06 -6.46
CA GLY A 77 -17.63 0.96 -6.02
C GLY A 77 -16.98 -0.42 -6.13
N ILE A 78 -15.67 -0.50 -6.44
CA ILE A 78 -14.94 -1.76 -6.39
C ILE A 78 -14.90 -2.24 -4.93
N SER A 79 -15.27 -3.50 -4.69
CA SER A 79 -15.32 -4.05 -3.33
C SER A 79 -13.94 -4.04 -2.66
N ALA A 80 -13.93 -3.82 -1.34
CA ALA A 80 -12.70 -3.88 -0.54
C ALA A 80 -12.03 -5.26 -0.66
N THR A 81 -12.86 -6.31 -0.80
CA THR A 81 -12.47 -7.71 -1.00
C THR A 81 -11.70 -7.91 -2.30
N LEU A 82 -12.18 -7.39 -3.43
CA LEU A 82 -11.47 -7.47 -4.71
C LEU A 82 -10.17 -6.65 -4.69
N ILE A 83 -10.18 -5.49 -4.05
CA ILE A 83 -8.98 -4.68 -3.87
C ILE A 83 -7.95 -5.42 -3.00
N ALA A 84 -8.37 -6.07 -1.93
CA ALA A 84 -7.50 -6.89 -1.08
C ALA A 84 -6.88 -8.05 -1.87
N LEU A 85 -7.61 -8.66 -2.82
CA LEU A 85 -7.05 -9.67 -3.72
C LEU A 85 -5.91 -9.12 -4.56
N ILE A 86 -6.14 -7.98 -5.20
CA ILE A 86 -5.15 -7.32 -6.06
C ILE A 86 -3.92 -6.92 -5.25
N VAL A 87 -4.13 -6.35 -4.05
CA VAL A 87 -3.04 -5.98 -3.14
C VAL A 87 -2.26 -7.21 -2.66
N SER A 88 -2.93 -8.34 -2.46
CA SER A 88 -2.29 -9.61 -2.06
C SER A 88 -1.38 -10.20 -3.14
N LEU A 89 -1.44 -9.71 -4.39
CA LEU A 89 -0.48 -10.06 -5.44
C LEU A 89 0.86 -9.32 -5.30
N GLN A 90 0.91 -8.26 -4.49
CA GLN A 90 2.13 -7.45 -4.30
C GLN A 90 3.35 -8.30 -3.92
N PRO A 91 3.30 -9.24 -2.96
CA PRO A 91 4.46 -10.07 -2.60
C PRO A 91 4.96 -10.93 -3.75
N ILE A 92 4.06 -11.44 -4.60
CA ILE A 92 4.40 -12.25 -5.78
C ILE A 92 5.12 -11.36 -6.81
N LEU A 93 4.56 -10.18 -7.10
CA LEU A 93 5.16 -9.23 -8.03
C LEU A 93 6.51 -8.74 -7.51
N THR A 94 6.60 -8.34 -6.25
CA THR A 94 7.86 -7.91 -5.61
C THR A 94 8.91 -9.02 -5.64
N SER A 95 8.52 -10.27 -5.41
CA SER A 95 9.41 -11.44 -5.50
C SER A 95 9.99 -11.63 -6.90
N PHE A 96 9.16 -11.47 -7.92
CA PHE A 96 9.59 -11.56 -9.32
C PHE A 96 10.51 -10.40 -9.70
N LEU A 97 10.16 -9.17 -9.30
CA LEU A 97 10.97 -7.99 -9.55
C LEU A 97 12.31 -8.05 -8.80
N ALA A 98 12.35 -8.55 -7.57
CA ALA A 98 13.60 -8.72 -6.81
C ALA A 98 14.58 -9.65 -7.56
N LYS A 99 14.07 -10.73 -8.15
CA LYS A 99 14.90 -11.61 -9.00
C LYS A 99 15.45 -10.89 -10.23
N ILE A 100 14.67 -10.04 -10.90
CA ILE A 100 15.11 -9.35 -12.12
C ILE A 100 16.08 -8.20 -11.82
N TYR A 101 15.75 -7.36 -10.83
CA TYR A 101 16.46 -6.11 -10.60
C TYR A 101 17.58 -6.23 -9.56
N LEU A 102 17.44 -7.15 -8.59
CA LEU A 102 18.39 -7.35 -7.50
C LEU A 102 19.17 -8.67 -7.63
N ASN A 103 18.84 -9.51 -8.63
CA ASN A 103 19.37 -10.87 -8.76
C ASN A 103 19.19 -11.73 -7.49
N GLU A 104 18.18 -11.40 -6.68
CA GLU A 104 17.87 -12.17 -5.47
C GLU A 104 17.10 -13.44 -5.85
N THR A 105 17.55 -14.59 -5.36
CA THR A 105 16.85 -15.86 -5.55
C THR A 105 16.15 -16.26 -4.27
N LEU A 106 14.83 -16.42 -4.37
CA LEU A 106 14.03 -16.89 -3.25
C LEU A 106 14.20 -18.39 -3.05
N THR A 107 14.40 -18.78 -1.80
CA THR A 107 14.41 -20.17 -1.36
C THR A 107 13.03 -20.82 -1.58
N LYS A 108 13.00 -22.16 -1.66
CA LYS A 108 11.76 -22.92 -1.78
C LYS A 108 10.77 -22.63 -0.64
N PHE A 109 11.28 -22.39 0.58
CA PHE A 109 10.46 -22.05 1.75
C PHE A 109 9.83 -20.65 1.65
N GLN A 110 10.55 -19.67 1.09
CA GLN A 110 9.98 -18.34 0.83
C GLN A 110 8.84 -18.41 -0.18
N TRP A 111 9.01 -19.20 -1.25
CA TRP A 111 7.94 -19.46 -2.21
C TRP A 111 6.72 -20.15 -1.58
N LEU A 112 6.94 -21.15 -0.72
CA LEU A 112 5.86 -21.79 0.02
C LEU A 112 5.11 -20.79 0.91
N GLY A 113 5.82 -19.92 1.63
CA GLY A 113 5.20 -18.88 2.45
C GLY A 113 4.35 -17.90 1.62
N ILE A 114 4.83 -17.49 0.45
CA ILE A 114 4.08 -16.62 -0.48
C ILE A 114 2.81 -17.31 -0.96
N ILE A 115 2.90 -18.57 -1.40
CA ILE A 115 1.75 -19.34 -1.89
C ILE A 115 0.74 -19.53 -0.76
N LEU A 116 1.18 -19.94 0.43
CA LEU A 116 0.31 -20.13 1.59
C LEU A 116 -0.40 -18.83 1.99
N GLY A 117 0.33 -17.71 2.04
CA GLY A 117 -0.25 -16.40 2.35
C GLY A 117 -1.28 -15.97 1.30
N PHE A 118 -0.98 -16.17 0.02
CA PHE A 118 -1.90 -15.87 -1.08
C PHE A 118 -3.15 -16.75 -1.05
N SER A 119 -2.99 -18.06 -0.83
CA SER A 119 -4.11 -19.00 -0.69
C SER A 119 -5.00 -18.65 0.50
N GLY A 120 -4.41 -18.26 1.64
CA GLY A 120 -5.17 -17.80 2.80
C GLY A 120 -6.02 -16.56 2.49
N ALA A 121 -5.45 -15.58 1.79
CA ALA A 121 -6.19 -14.41 1.33
C ALA A 121 -7.33 -14.80 0.38
N LEU A 122 -7.07 -15.72 -0.57
CA LEU A 122 -8.07 -16.22 -1.52
C LEU A 122 -9.25 -16.87 -0.82
N ILE A 123 -9.00 -17.71 0.20
CA ILE A 123 -10.06 -18.39 0.97
C ILE A 123 -10.97 -17.37 1.64
N ILE A 124 -10.40 -16.40 2.37
CA ILE A 124 -11.17 -15.36 3.07
C ILE A 124 -12.05 -14.58 2.08
N ILE A 125 -11.47 -14.23 0.94
CA ILE A 125 -12.15 -13.46 -0.11
C ILE A 125 -13.30 -14.26 -0.73
N ILE A 126 -13.10 -15.55 -1.01
CA ILE A 126 -14.15 -16.42 -1.53
C ILE A 126 -15.28 -16.57 -0.52
N SER A 127 -14.96 -16.77 0.76
CA SER A 127 -15.98 -16.84 1.82
C SER A 127 -16.82 -15.57 1.90
N ASP A 128 -16.19 -14.39 1.88
CA ASP A 128 -16.88 -13.09 1.90
C ASP A 128 -17.77 -12.89 0.65
N LEU A 129 -17.35 -13.42 -0.50
CA LEU A 129 -18.14 -13.39 -1.73
C LEU A 129 -19.38 -14.30 -1.67
N ILE A 130 -19.25 -15.47 -1.04
CA ILE A 130 -20.35 -16.42 -0.85
C ILE A 130 -21.37 -15.87 0.15
N ASP A 131 -20.90 -15.33 1.28
CA ASP A 131 -21.76 -14.76 2.33
C ASP A 131 -22.52 -13.51 1.83
N GLY A 132 -21.94 -12.72 0.91
CA GLY A 132 -22.63 -11.58 0.29
C GLY A 132 -23.65 -11.93 -0.80
N LEU A 133 -23.73 -13.20 -1.22
CA LEU A 133 -24.71 -13.70 -2.22
C LEU A 133 -25.95 -14.34 -1.58
N THR A 134 -25.94 -14.57 -0.26
CA THR A 134 -27.07 -15.08 0.55
C THR A 134 -27.76 -13.97 1.32
#